data_AF-A0A0G1UCG9-F1
#
_entry.id   AF-A0A0G1UCG9-F1
#
_cell.length_a   1.000
_cell.length_b   1.000
_cell.length_c   1.000
_cell.angle_alpha   90.00
_cell.angle_beta   90.00
_cell.angle_gamma   90.00
#
_symmetry.space_group_name_H-M   'P 1'
#
loop_
_entity.id
_entity.type
_entity.pdbx_description
1 polymer ?
#
loop_
_entity_poly.entity_id
_entity_poly.type
_entity_poly.pdbx_seq_one_letter_code
_entity_poly.pdbx_strand_id
1 'polypeptide(L)'
;MSISAKIGFGPKVSGEAVFLGAAQEVATHHLSLDLTGKILILPRWVGKEFVQKADFVGVLGVVVPAMHYRDFDYFRKQGGLTLLVVEQFGELDASPESAKKLASFDRRQVVVDGEEKTLVLLQSHHEP
;
A
#
# COMPACT_ATOMS: atom_id res chain seq x y z
N MET A 1 10.20 16.78 -5.90
CA MET A 1 9.28 16.15 -6.87
C MET A 1 8.02 15.74 -6.13
N SER A 2 6.83 16.11 -6.61
CA SER A 2 5.56 15.63 -6.06
C SER A 2 5.16 14.36 -6.81
N ILE A 3 4.92 13.26 -6.09
CA ILE A 3 4.38 12.04 -6.68
C ILE A 3 2.85 12.20 -6.69
N SER A 4 2.25 12.39 -7.87
CA SER A 4 0.79 12.34 -8.03
C SER A 4 0.38 10.87 -8.17
N ALA A 5 -0.25 10.32 -7.13
CA ALA A 5 -0.81 8.97 -7.13
C ALA A 5 -2.34 9.03 -7.17
N LYS A 6 -3.00 8.18 -7.97
CA LYS A 6 -4.48 8.13 -8.02
C LYS A 6 -5.02 6.70 -7.95
N ILE A 7 -5.54 6.32 -6.77
CA ILE A 7 -6.91 5.86 -6.42
C ILE A 7 -6.90 5.07 -5.11
N GLY A 8 -7.73 5.49 -4.15
CA GLY A 8 -7.96 4.87 -2.84
C GLY A 8 -9.37 4.28 -2.69
N PHE A 9 -9.53 3.33 -1.78
CA PHE A 9 -10.84 2.85 -1.31
C PHE A 9 -10.70 2.21 0.08
N GLY A 10 -11.74 2.29 0.90
CA GLY A 10 -11.69 1.97 2.34
C GLY A 10 -11.69 3.24 3.20
N PRO A 11 -11.69 3.12 4.53
CA PRO A 11 -11.65 4.27 5.43
C PRO A 11 -10.32 5.03 5.30
N LYS A 12 -10.29 6.29 5.71
CA LYS A 12 -9.02 7.01 5.88
C LYS A 12 -8.21 6.35 7.00
N VAL A 13 -6.94 6.06 6.72
CA VAL A 13 -6.00 5.49 7.71
C VAL A 13 -4.71 6.28 7.76
N SER A 14 -4.12 6.37 8.95
CA SER A 14 -2.80 6.95 9.18
C SER A 14 -1.94 5.92 9.88
N GLY A 15 -0.72 5.73 9.40
CA GLY A 15 0.20 4.77 9.98
C GLY A 15 1.61 4.89 9.43
N GLU A 16 2.52 4.12 10.01
CA GLU A 16 3.86 3.99 9.47
C GLU A 16 3.84 3.12 8.22
N ALA A 17 4.41 3.62 7.13
CA ALA A 17 4.59 2.87 5.91
C ALA A 17 5.77 1.89 6.02
N VAL A 18 5.59 0.67 5.54
CA VAL A 18 6.65 -0.35 5.45
C VAL A 18 6.76 -0.82 4.02
N PHE A 19 7.91 -0.60 3.39
CA PHE A 19 8.18 -1.10 2.04
C PHE A 19 8.61 -2.56 2.08
N LEU A 20 7.84 -3.41 1.42
CA LEU A 20 8.15 -4.83 1.27
C LEU A 20 8.65 -5.05 -0.15
N GLY A 21 9.95 -5.35 -0.31
CA GLY A 21 10.60 -5.55 -1.61
C GLY A 21 10.03 -6.73 -2.44
N ALA A 22 10.68 -7.04 -3.57
CA ALA A 22 10.24 -8.09 -4.49
C ALA A 22 9.95 -9.40 -3.73
N ALA A 23 8.69 -9.81 -3.80
CA ALA A 23 8.07 -10.84 -2.99
C ALA A 23 8.68 -12.24 -3.17
N GLN A 24 9.76 -12.51 -2.44
CA GLN A 24 10.24 -13.86 -2.15
C GLN A 24 10.24 -14.16 -0.63
N GLU A 25 10.10 -13.14 0.22
CA GLU A 25 10.07 -13.30 1.69
C GLU A 25 8.66 -13.25 2.28
N VAL A 26 7.73 -12.49 1.70
CA VAL A 26 6.40 -12.25 2.33
C VAL A 26 5.37 -13.36 2.05
N ALA A 27 5.62 -14.24 1.08
CA ALA A 27 4.70 -15.31 0.71
C ALA A 27 5.08 -16.69 1.29
N THR A 28 6.33 -16.89 1.69
CA THR A 28 6.87 -18.23 1.96
C THR A 28 7.32 -18.48 3.39
N HIS A 29 7.78 -17.48 4.15
CA HIS A 29 8.18 -17.68 5.55
C HIS A 29 7.63 -16.56 6.43
N HIS A 30 6.79 -16.95 7.38
CA HIS A 30 6.40 -16.23 8.59
C HIS A 30 6.51 -14.70 8.54
N LEU A 31 5.37 -14.02 8.63
CA LEU A 31 5.30 -12.64 9.14
C LEU A 31 5.89 -12.59 10.56
N SER A 32 7.23 -12.58 10.66
CA SER A 32 8.02 -12.41 11.88
C SER A 32 8.17 -10.93 12.25
N LEU A 33 7.80 -10.05 11.32
CA LEU A 33 7.67 -8.61 11.50
C LEU A 33 6.25 -8.29 11.96
N ASP A 34 6.12 -7.52 13.03
CA ASP A 34 4.85 -6.96 13.46
C ASP A 34 4.37 -5.92 12.44
N LEU A 35 3.42 -6.33 11.59
CA LEU A 35 2.78 -5.48 10.58
C LEU A 35 1.45 -4.88 11.07
N THR A 36 1.05 -5.18 12.31
CA THR A 36 -0.18 -4.66 12.91
C THR A 36 -0.12 -3.13 12.94
N GLY A 37 -1.17 -2.46 12.47
CA GLY A 37 -1.21 -0.99 12.47
C GLY A 37 -0.30 -0.32 11.43
N LYS A 38 0.31 -1.08 10.50
CA LYS A 38 1.19 -0.55 9.46
C LYS A 38 0.47 -0.37 8.13
N ILE A 39 1.04 0.46 7.26
CA ILE A 39 0.63 0.60 5.86
C ILE A 39 1.69 -0.08 4.99
N LEU A 40 1.31 -1.11 4.24
CA LEU A 40 2.27 -1.87 3.43
C LEU A 40 2.44 -1.23 2.07
N ILE A 41 3.68 -1.14 1.60
CA ILE A 41 3.99 -0.65 0.26
C ILE A 41 4.66 -1.76 -0.51
N LEU A 42 4.04 -2.18 -1.61
CA LEU A 42 4.52 -3.30 -2.43
C LEU A 42 4.98 -2.79 -3.80
N PRO A 43 6.07 -3.34 -4.37
CA PRO A 43 6.56 -2.98 -5.70
C PRO A 43 5.68 -3.53 -6.83
N ARG A 44 4.75 -4.45 -6.52
CA ARG A 44 3.82 -5.05 -7.50
C ARG A 44 2.59 -5.61 -6.80
N TRP A 45 1.55 -5.88 -7.58
CA TRP A 45 0.41 -6.67 -7.12
C TRP A 45 0.82 -8.09 -6.75
N VAL A 46 0.32 -8.57 -5.60
CA VAL A 46 0.65 -9.88 -5.02
C VAL A 46 -0.58 -10.79 -4.87
N GLY A 47 -1.73 -10.36 -5.39
CA GLY A 47 -2.96 -11.15 -5.40
C GLY A 47 -3.86 -10.96 -4.17
N LYS A 48 -5.07 -11.50 -4.27
CA LYS A 48 -6.13 -11.32 -3.26
C LYS A 48 -5.80 -11.96 -1.91
N GLU A 49 -5.22 -13.15 -1.94
CA GLU A 49 -4.92 -13.92 -0.73
C GLU A 49 -3.98 -13.17 0.21
N PHE A 50 -3.01 -12.43 -0.36
CA PHE A 50 -2.10 -11.61 0.42
C PHE A 50 -2.85 -10.49 1.15
N VAL A 51 -3.70 -9.78 0.43
CA VAL A 51 -4.48 -8.66 0.97
C VAL A 51 -5.42 -9.14 2.09
N GLN A 52 -6.06 -10.29 1.91
CA GLN A 52 -6.88 -10.92 2.95
C GLN A 52 -6.06 -11.31 4.19
N LYS A 53 -4.85 -11.86 3.99
CA LYS A 53 -3.95 -12.15 5.11
C LYS A 53 -3.47 -10.86 5.81
N ALA A 54 -3.19 -9.81 5.06
CA ALA A 54 -2.78 -8.51 5.61
C ALA A 54 -3.90 -7.92 6.48
N ASP A 55 -5.14 -7.93 5.98
CA ASP A 55 -6.32 -7.51 6.73
C ASP A 55 -6.50 -8.33 8.02
N PHE A 56 -6.39 -9.66 7.94
CA PHE A 56 -6.45 -10.55 9.10
C PHE A 56 -5.40 -10.24 10.18
N VAL A 57 -4.21 -9.79 9.79
CA VAL A 57 -3.10 -9.42 10.69
C VAL A 57 -3.25 -7.98 11.23
N GLY A 58 -4.28 -7.23 10.81
CA GLY A 58 -4.53 -5.87 11.29
C GLY A 58 -3.69 -4.80 10.61
N VAL A 59 -3.28 -5.02 9.36
CA VAL A 59 -2.69 -3.99 8.50
C VAL A 59 -3.72 -2.90 8.22
N LEU A 60 -3.33 -1.63 8.26
CA LEU A 60 -4.24 -0.50 8.04
C LEU A 60 -4.54 -0.27 6.54
N GLY A 61 -3.56 -0.54 5.69
CA GLY A 61 -3.74 -0.43 4.25
C GLY A 61 -2.58 -0.96 3.43
N VAL A 62 -2.79 -1.08 2.12
CA VAL A 62 -1.77 -1.52 1.16
C VAL A 62 -1.70 -0.55 -0.02
N VAL A 63 -0.49 -0.16 -0.38
CA VAL A 63 -0.15 0.67 -1.52
C VAL A 63 0.55 -0.20 -2.57
N VAL A 64 0.03 -0.21 -3.79
CA VAL A 64 0.62 -0.92 -4.93
C VAL A 64 0.70 -0.01 -6.16
N PRO A 65 1.68 -0.18 -7.07
CA PRO A 65 1.76 0.62 -8.28
C PRO A 65 0.65 0.28 -9.28
N ALA A 66 0.34 -1.00 -9.46
CA ALA A 66 -0.69 -1.46 -10.38
C ALA A 66 -1.48 -2.63 -9.79
N MET A 67 -2.71 -2.84 -10.25
CA MET A 67 -3.59 -3.94 -9.85
C MET A 67 -4.48 -4.39 -11.03
N HIS A 68 -4.81 -5.68 -11.09
CA HIS A 68 -5.82 -6.17 -12.02
C HIS A 68 -7.21 -5.58 -11.72
N TYR A 69 -7.93 -5.16 -12.77
CA TYR A 69 -9.27 -4.58 -12.64
C TYR A 69 -10.27 -5.50 -11.92
N ARG A 70 -10.20 -6.82 -12.15
CA ARG A 70 -11.07 -7.81 -11.48
C ARG A 70 -10.84 -7.87 -9.97
N ASP A 71 -9.61 -7.65 -9.53
CA ASP A 71 -9.25 -7.66 -8.11
C ASP A 71 -9.63 -6.33 -7.47
N PHE A 72 -9.42 -5.23 -8.19
CA PHE A 72 -9.90 -3.91 -7.81
C PHE A 72 -11.42 -3.88 -7.57
N ASP A 73 -12.22 -4.38 -8.53
CA ASP A 73 -13.68 -4.42 -8.38
C ASP A 73 -14.14 -5.30 -7.22
N TYR A 74 -13.42 -6.40 -6.95
CA TYR A 74 -13.69 -7.26 -5.79
C TYR A 74 -13.49 -6.50 -4.47
N PHE A 75 -12.33 -5.89 -4.27
CA PHE A 75 -12.02 -5.24 -2.99
C PHE A 75 -12.80 -3.95 -2.76
N ARG A 76 -13.10 -3.20 -3.82
CA ARG A 76 -14.01 -2.05 -3.77
C ARG A 76 -15.37 -2.42 -3.17
N LYS A 77 -15.87 -3.63 -3.44
CA LYS A 77 -17.20 -4.09 -2.99
C LYS A 77 -17.20 -4.69 -1.59
N GLN A 78 -16.06 -5.19 -1.10
CA GLN A 78 -15.97 -5.89 0.19
C GLN A 78 -15.84 -4.92 1.38
N GLY A 79 -15.22 -3.74 1.18
CA GLY A 79 -14.89 -2.83 2.29
C GLY A 79 -13.82 -3.41 3.23
N GLY A 80 -13.45 -2.67 4.28
CA GLY A 80 -12.50 -3.11 5.30
C GLY A 80 -11.12 -2.48 5.15
N LEU A 81 -10.26 -3.07 4.33
CA LEU A 81 -8.87 -2.64 4.17
C LEU A 81 -8.73 -1.44 3.23
N THR A 82 -7.91 -0.46 3.63
CA THR A 82 -7.62 0.69 2.78
C THR A 82 -6.61 0.34 1.70
N LEU A 83 -6.97 0.51 0.44
CA LEU A 83 -6.13 0.11 -0.68
C LEU A 83 -5.91 1.28 -1.62
N LEU A 84 -4.64 1.59 -1.85
CA LEU A 84 -4.19 2.64 -2.74
C LEU A 84 -3.48 2.03 -3.95
N VAL A 85 -3.89 2.44 -5.16
CA VAL A 85 -3.25 2.08 -6.42
C VAL A 85 -2.63 3.32 -7.04
N VAL A 86 -1.33 3.30 -7.33
CA VAL A 86 -0.61 4.46 -7.89
C VAL A 86 -0.63 4.40 -9.42
N GLU A 87 -1.73 4.85 -10.02
CA GLU A 87 -1.93 5.04 -11.48
C GLU A 87 -1.34 3.92 -12.38
N GLN A 88 -2.11 2.83 -12.55
CA GLN A 88 -2.43 2.18 -13.83
C GLN A 88 -3.40 1.00 -13.56
N PHE A 89 -4.60 1.06 -14.14
CA PHE A 89 -5.45 -0.12 -14.29
C PHE A 89 -5.15 -0.73 -15.66
N GLY A 90 -4.49 -1.89 -15.71
CA GLY A 90 -4.01 -2.44 -16.97
C GLY A 90 -2.78 -3.33 -16.79
N GLU A 91 -1.91 -3.38 -17.81
CA GLU A 91 -0.63 -4.11 -17.73
C GLU A 91 0.12 -3.69 -16.45
N LEU A 92 0.63 -4.69 -15.73
CA LEU A 92 1.25 -4.52 -14.43
C LEU A 92 2.58 -3.75 -14.59
N ASP A 93 2.54 -2.42 -14.59
CA ASP A 93 3.76 -1.60 -14.54
C ASP A 93 4.34 -1.64 -13.13
N ALA A 94 5.22 -2.62 -12.90
CA ALA A 94 6.06 -2.76 -11.73
C ALA A 94 7.49 -2.26 -12.01
N SER A 95 7.62 -1.17 -12.79
CA SER A 95 8.92 -0.60 -13.13
C SER A 95 9.75 -0.28 -11.88
N PRO A 96 11.08 -0.44 -11.96
CA PRO A 96 12.00 -0.04 -10.89
C PRO A 96 11.79 1.41 -10.44
N GLU A 97 11.39 2.31 -11.34
CA GLU A 97 11.12 3.71 -11.06
C GLU A 97 9.90 3.90 -10.13
N SER A 98 8.80 3.20 -10.39
CA SER A 98 7.60 3.22 -9.55
C SER A 98 7.89 2.62 -8.18
N ALA A 99 8.65 1.51 -8.13
CA ALA A 99 9.08 0.91 -6.88
C ALA A 99 10.00 1.84 -6.06
N LYS A 100 10.95 2.54 -6.70
CA LYS A 100 11.84 3.52 -6.04
C LYS A 100 11.07 4.68 -5.42
N LYS A 101 10.08 5.22 -6.14
CA LYS A 101 9.22 6.30 -5.62
C LYS A 101 8.45 5.85 -4.37
N LEU A 102 7.90 4.64 -4.41
CA LEU A 102 7.18 4.02 -3.31
C LEU A 102 8.08 3.66 -2.11
N ALA A 103 9.31 3.22 -2.36
CA ALA A 103 10.29 2.96 -1.30
C ALA A 103 10.71 4.22 -0.52
N SER A 104 10.55 5.41 -1.10
CA SER A 104 10.86 6.68 -0.41
C SER A 104 9.97 6.97 0.81
N PHE A 105 8.84 6.26 0.94
CA PHE A 105 7.92 6.35 2.07
C PHE A 105 8.25 5.36 3.20
N ASP A 106 9.22 4.45 3.03
CA ASP A 106 9.56 3.44 4.04
C ASP A 106 9.89 4.06 5.40
N ARG A 107 9.27 3.54 6.45
CA ARG A 107 9.33 3.99 7.86
C ARG A 107 8.86 5.43 8.09
N ARG A 108 8.13 6.02 7.14
CA ARG A 108 7.54 7.36 7.31
C ARG A 108 6.09 7.24 7.72
N GLN A 109 5.61 8.24 8.47
CA GLN A 109 4.20 8.40 8.73
C GLN A 109 3.48 8.85 7.45
N VAL A 110 2.48 8.09 7.05
CA VAL A 110 1.68 8.37 5.85
C VAL A 110 0.20 8.31 6.17
N VAL A 111 -0.58 9.14 5.45
CA VAL A 111 -2.03 9.07 5.44
C VAL A 111 -2.47 8.54 4.08
N VAL A 112 -3.34 7.53 4.12
CA VAL A 112 -4.04 7.00 2.95
C VAL A 112 -5.52 7.32 3.13
N ASP A 113 -6.07 8.07 2.19
CA ASP A 113 -7.48 8.46 2.21
C ASP A 113 -8.22 7.76 1.05
N GLY A 114 -9.30 7.06 1.39
CA GLY A 114 -10.12 6.36 0.40
C GLY A 114 -11.02 7.28 -0.43
N GLU A 115 -11.25 8.52 0.04
CA GLU A 115 -12.07 9.52 -0.64
C GLU A 115 -11.20 10.64 -1.26
N GLU A 116 -10.13 11.05 -0.58
CA GLU A 116 -9.14 12.02 -1.10
C GLU A 116 -7.95 11.33 -1.77
N LYS A 117 -7.80 11.60 -3.06
CA LYS A 117 -6.90 10.93 -4.01
C LYS A 117 -5.40 11.28 -3.80
N THR A 118 -4.83 11.12 -2.61
CA THR A 118 -3.42 11.49 -2.36
C THR A 118 -2.81 10.71 -1.20
N LEU A 119 -1.60 10.17 -1.42
CA LEU A 119 -0.72 9.71 -0.35
C LEU A 119 0.01 10.92 0.23
N VAL A 120 -0.27 11.27 1.50
CA VAL A 120 0.35 12.42 2.17
C VAL A 120 1.41 11.93 3.14
N LEU A 121 2.64 12.44 3.00
CA LEU A 121 3.69 12.28 4.01
C LEU A 121 3.40 13.23 5.18
N LEU A 122 3.29 12.67 6.38
CA LEU A 122 3.32 13.46 7.60
C LEU A 122 4.79 13.75 7.91
N GLN A 123 5.17 15.02 7.87
CA GLN A 123 6.46 15.41 8.42
C GLN A 123 6.42 15.22 9.93
N SER A 124 7.22 14.29 10.44
CA SER A 124 7.49 14.21 11.87
C SER A 124 8.22 15.49 12.26
N HIS A 125 7.54 16.40 12.96
CA HIS A 125 8.23 17.46 13.69
C HIS A 125 9.02 16.79 14.81
N HIS A 126 10.28 16.47 14.55
CA HIS A 126 11.25 16.40 15.63
C HIS A 126 11.55 17.86 16.00
N GLU A 127 10.95 18.35 17.07
CA GLU A 127 11.45 19.56 17.72
C GLU A 127 12.91 19.33 18.16
N PRO A 128 13.75 20.38 18.08
CA PRO A 128 15.22 20.28 18.12
C PRO A 128 15.81 19.77 19.44
#